data_AF-F9QCG8-F1
#
_entry.id   AF-F9QCG8-F1
#
_cell.length_a   1.000
_cell.length_b   1.000
_cell.length_c   1.000
_cell.angle_alpha   90.00
_cell.angle_beta   90.00
_cell.angle_gamma   90.00
#
_symmetry.space_group_name_H-M   'P 1'
#
loop_
_entity.id
_entity.type
_entity.pdbx_description
1 polymer ?
#
loop_
_entity_poly.entity_id
_entity_poly.type
_entity_poly.pdbx_seq_one_letter_code
_entity_poly.pdbx_strand_id
1 'polypeptide(L)'
;MNKAKYLLSSVLLTLPALAVVSCGRVENSIEKTKQDEQFKSNEIKTIAENLWTERVLLDLYKDENNDVKSLSEYLNNKSSKFYKDALLAFNIYASSNLSKDPNFFVKLYAEWNKKGWLTKEEQKVISPYNIPTVKPGEQVFELIYKNGKTEVNKTINNSLLILKYFSINNEDMLKKLDSNYESNKNKYDLNYFNLISYILDSKPYQVWEYEETNKTNIYVARQKIIASTKDFLELLSDKYDLNYKATENEKLLPAREFLTDFGGYKGIVVNDASKYNLDYSYSKLINKNANAVIDGFYSNDSNKKIVPVNEDGKLSTTIPLYNDDSKKLKASYVVQIVPTVKEISKEENGSSKTEKILSFENSIFENKLTELMIVLSFSDSSLINKAISSFKKIGYKLEPIYEILVETLKGSDFI
;
A
#
# COMPACT_ATOMS: atom_id res chain seq x y z
N MET A 1 -8.77 18.50 -21.98
CA MET A 1 -7.61 18.46 -21.06
C MET A 1 -7.93 19.33 -19.85
N ASN A 2 -8.34 18.72 -18.75
CA ASN A 2 -8.69 19.46 -17.53
C ASN A 2 -7.41 19.98 -16.89
N LYS A 3 -7.06 21.25 -17.16
CA LYS A 3 -6.15 22.02 -16.30
C LYS A 3 -6.94 22.32 -15.03
N ALA A 4 -6.87 21.43 -14.05
CA ALA A 4 -7.52 21.65 -12.78
C ALA A 4 -6.68 22.68 -12.00
N LYS A 5 -7.10 23.95 -12.07
CA LYS A 5 -6.51 25.06 -11.32
C LYS A 5 -7.15 25.09 -9.95
N TYR A 6 -6.38 24.78 -8.91
CA TYR A 6 -6.88 24.79 -7.54
C TYR A 6 -6.28 25.96 -6.77
N LEU A 7 -7.15 26.90 -6.43
CA LEU A 7 -6.84 28.07 -5.62
C LEU A 7 -6.62 27.67 -4.17
N LEU A 8 -5.48 28.05 -3.61
CA LEU A 8 -5.17 28.02 -2.17
C LEU A 8 -6.01 29.08 -1.43
N SER A 9 -7.34 28.89 -1.42
CA SER A 9 -8.24 29.64 -0.54
C SER A 9 -8.28 28.93 0.82
N SER A 10 -7.64 29.55 1.80
CA SER A 10 -7.60 29.24 3.23
C SER A 10 -8.91 28.66 3.80
N VAL A 11 -9.02 27.33 3.83
CA VAL A 11 -10.02 26.63 4.65
C VAL A 11 -9.28 25.56 5.44
N LEU A 12 -8.73 25.94 6.60
CA LEU A 12 -8.47 25.12 7.80
C LEU A 12 -7.57 25.80 8.85
N LEU A 13 -7.57 27.13 8.92
CA LEU A 13 -7.16 27.85 10.12
C LEU A 13 -8.39 28.59 10.64
N THR A 14 -8.96 28.13 11.74
CA THR A 14 -9.89 28.91 12.55
C THR A 14 -9.11 30.07 13.18
N LEU A 15 -8.85 31.11 12.39
CA LEU A 15 -8.42 32.41 12.86
C LEU A 15 -9.65 33.31 12.89
N PRO A 16 -9.86 34.11 13.96
CA PRO A 16 -11.01 34.99 14.07
C PRO A 16 -11.00 35.98 12.90
N ALA A 17 -12.10 36.01 12.17
CA ALA A 17 -12.33 36.96 11.10
C ALA A 17 -12.30 38.39 11.66
N LEU A 18 -11.31 39.17 11.23
CA LEU A 18 -11.37 40.63 11.30
C LEU A 18 -11.31 41.13 9.87
N ALA A 19 -12.46 41.57 9.38
CA ALA A 19 -12.56 42.32 8.15
C ALA A 19 -11.85 43.67 8.33
N VAL A 20 -10.92 44.00 7.44
CA VAL A 20 -10.54 45.39 7.17
C VAL A 20 -10.43 45.56 5.67
N VAL A 21 -11.34 46.36 5.13
CA VAL A 21 -11.24 46.96 3.80
C VAL A 21 -10.14 48.01 3.87
N SER A 22 -9.12 47.96 3.00
CA SER A 22 -8.44 49.18 2.55
C SER A 22 -7.52 48.95 1.36
N CYS A 23 -7.57 49.88 0.42
CA CYS A 23 -6.66 50.04 -0.70
C CYS A 23 -5.20 50.25 -0.22
N GLY A 24 -4.26 49.51 -0.79
CA GLY A 24 -2.93 50.03 -1.14
C GLY A 24 -1.93 50.37 -0.03
N ARG A 25 -2.07 49.88 1.22
CA ARG A 25 -0.99 49.95 2.21
C ARG A 25 -0.55 48.56 2.64
N VAL A 26 0.76 48.28 2.46
CA VAL A 26 1.42 47.12 3.07
C VAL A 26 1.51 47.39 4.57
N GLU A 27 0.53 46.92 5.32
CA GLU A 27 0.51 47.05 6.77
C GLU A 27 1.39 45.94 7.37
N ASN A 28 2.42 46.30 8.15
CA ASN A 28 3.23 45.37 8.94
C ASN A 28 2.66 45.32 10.36
N SER A 29 1.50 44.68 10.52
CA SER A 29 0.92 44.44 11.84
C SER A 29 1.65 43.29 12.56
N ILE A 30 1.47 43.20 13.88
CA ILE A 30 1.98 42.07 14.68
C ILE A 30 1.31 40.76 14.21
N GLU A 31 0.05 40.84 13.81
CA GLU A 31 -0.75 39.75 13.27
C GLU A 31 -0.20 39.26 11.94
N LYS A 32 0.16 40.17 11.03
CA LYS A 32 0.83 39.82 9.77
C LYS A 32 2.21 39.23 10.02
N THR A 33 3.00 39.79 10.94
CA THR A 33 4.31 39.21 11.31
C THR A 33 4.16 37.79 11.86
N LYS A 34 3.18 37.54 12.75
CA LYS A 34 2.87 36.20 13.26
C LYS A 34 2.39 35.25 12.17
N GLN A 35 1.56 35.73 11.25
CA GLN A 35 1.09 34.96 10.09
C GLN A 35 2.27 34.63 9.15
N ASP A 36 3.17 35.58 8.90
CA ASP A 36 4.36 35.42 8.08
C ASP A 36 5.38 34.46 8.71
N GLU A 37 5.54 34.50 10.04
CA GLU A 37 6.34 33.53 10.80
C GLU A 37 5.75 32.12 10.74
N GLN A 38 4.42 31.99 10.88
CA GLN A 38 3.72 30.72 10.67
C GLN A 38 3.92 30.21 9.24
N PHE A 39 3.84 31.11 8.26
CA PHE A 39 4.06 30.82 6.84
C PHE A 39 5.51 30.47 6.47
N LYS A 40 6.49 30.69 7.35
CA LYS A 40 7.91 30.32 7.16
C LYS A 40 8.29 29.00 7.84
N SER A 41 7.37 28.37 8.57
CA SER A 41 7.64 27.13 9.30
C SER A 41 7.69 25.90 8.38
N ASN A 42 8.41 24.85 8.81
CA ASN A 42 8.38 23.54 8.14
C ASN A 42 6.97 22.92 8.11
N GLU A 43 6.09 23.33 9.02
CA GLU A 43 4.69 22.88 9.07
C GLU A 43 3.94 23.25 7.79
N ILE A 44 4.31 24.35 7.13
CA ILE A 44 3.70 24.80 5.88
C ILE A 44 3.94 23.83 4.72
N LYS A 45 5.11 23.20 4.66
CA LYS A 45 5.39 22.15 3.66
C LYS A 45 4.47 20.96 3.88
N THR A 46 4.35 20.50 5.12
CA THR A 46 3.44 19.40 5.48
C THR A 46 1.97 19.75 5.20
N ILE A 47 1.55 20.98 5.48
CA ILE A 47 0.19 21.44 5.19
C ILE A 47 -0.05 21.48 3.67
N ALA A 48 0.89 22.02 2.90
CA ALA A 48 0.81 22.07 1.44
C ALA A 48 0.76 20.66 0.84
N GLU A 49 1.58 19.73 1.33
CA GLU A 49 1.57 18.32 0.92
C GLU A 49 0.22 17.65 1.19
N ASN A 50 -0.32 17.83 2.40
CA ASN A 50 -1.60 17.26 2.79
C ASN A 50 -2.74 17.84 1.94
N LEU A 51 -2.75 19.16 1.72
CA LEU A 51 -3.75 19.82 0.89
C LEU A 51 -3.65 19.40 -0.57
N TRP A 52 -2.44 19.34 -1.13
CA TRP A 52 -2.22 18.87 -2.49
C TRP A 52 -2.74 17.44 -2.65
N THR A 53 -2.39 16.55 -1.71
CA THR A 53 -2.85 15.15 -1.72
C THR A 53 -4.37 15.07 -1.66
N GLU A 54 -5.00 15.85 -0.76
CA GLU A 54 -6.46 15.91 -0.64
C GLU A 54 -7.11 16.36 -1.96
N ARG A 55 -6.59 17.41 -2.59
CA ARG A 55 -7.12 17.94 -3.87
C ARG A 55 -6.97 16.95 -5.02
N VAL A 56 -5.81 16.29 -5.12
CA VAL A 56 -5.58 15.26 -6.13
C VAL A 56 -6.58 14.12 -5.96
N LEU A 57 -6.74 13.61 -4.73
CA LEU A 57 -7.68 12.53 -4.46
C LEU A 57 -9.14 12.94 -4.68
N LEU A 58 -9.54 14.17 -4.31
CA LEU A 58 -10.87 14.69 -4.60
C LEU A 58 -11.18 14.66 -6.10
N ASP A 59 -10.23 15.07 -6.94
CA ASP A 59 -10.39 15.02 -8.40
C ASP A 59 -10.48 13.58 -8.92
N LEU A 60 -9.60 12.69 -8.42
CA LEU A 60 -9.52 11.28 -8.84
C LEU A 60 -10.67 10.40 -8.33
N TYR A 61 -11.43 10.85 -7.33
CA TYR A 61 -12.60 10.18 -6.77
C TYR A 61 -13.90 10.94 -7.05
N LYS A 62 -13.85 12.01 -7.84
CA LYS A 62 -15.04 12.81 -8.18
C LYS A 62 -16.08 11.94 -8.88
N ASP A 63 -17.24 11.81 -8.26
CA ASP A 63 -18.42 11.24 -8.91
C ASP A 63 -19.18 12.37 -9.63
N GLU A 64 -19.73 12.10 -10.82
CA GLU A 64 -20.35 13.13 -11.68
C GLU A 64 -21.49 13.92 -11.01
N ASN A 65 -22.06 13.39 -9.91
CA ASN A 65 -23.26 13.93 -9.26
C ASN A 65 -23.05 14.45 -7.82
N ASN A 66 -21.81 14.66 -7.36
CA ASN A 66 -21.57 15.06 -5.96
C ASN A 66 -20.58 16.22 -5.84
N ASP A 67 -21.03 17.37 -5.33
CA ASP A 67 -20.19 18.55 -5.05
C ASP A 67 -19.50 18.41 -3.70
N VAL A 68 -18.60 17.43 -3.62
CA VAL A 68 -17.83 17.13 -2.39
C VAL A 68 -16.65 18.10 -2.26
N LYS A 69 -16.57 18.81 -1.12
CA LYS A 69 -15.55 19.86 -0.91
C LYS A 69 -14.31 19.37 -0.16
N SER A 70 -14.43 18.27 0.58
CA SER A 70 -13.37 17.66 1.39
C SER A 70 -13.46 16.14 1.35
N LEU A 71 -12.33 15.43 1.53
CA LEU A 71 -12.36 13.96 1.53
C LEU A 71 -13.17 13.40 2.70
N SER A 72 -13.22 14.12 3.81
CA SER A 72 -13.99 13.75 5.00
C SER A 72 -15.50 13.67 4.75
N GLU A 73 -16.03 14.41 3.77
CA GLU A 73 -17.44 14.35 3.39
C GLU A 73 -17.80 13.03 2.68
N TYR A 74 -16.86 12.42 1.95
CA TYR A 74 -17.07 11.08 1.37
C TYR A 74 -17.31 10.01 2.45
N LEU A 75 -16.85 10.23 3.69
CA LEU A 75 -17.13 9.31 4.80
C LEU A 75 -18.61 9.24 5.17
N ASN A 76 -19.41 10.22 4.76
CA ASN A 76 -20.86 10.20 4.99
C ASN A 76 -21.59 9.33 3.94
N ASN A 77 -20.93 8.94 2.84
CA ASN A 77 -21.47 8.06 1.82
C ASN A 77 -20.69 6.73 1.78
N LYS A 78 -21.17 5.75 2.54
CA LYS A 78 -20.56 4.41 2.64
C LYS A 78 -20.54 3.63 1.33
N SER A 79 -21.38 4.01 0.36
CA SER A 79 -21.43 3.36 -0.94
C SER A 79 -20.33 3.84 -1.90
N SER A 80 -19.75 5.02 -1.63
CA SER A 80 -18.74 5.65 -2.48
C SER A 80 -17.48 4.81 -2.61
N LYS A 81 -16.83 4.90 -3.78
CA LYS A 81 -15.55 4.19 -4.01
C LYS A 81 -14.46 4.68 -3.07
N PHE A 82 -14.43 5.99 -2.80
CA PHE A 82 -13.51 6.58 -1.83
C PHE A 82 -13.64 5.92 -0.46
N TYR A 83 -14.86 5.84 0.09
CA TYR A 83 -15.09 5.27 1.40
C TYR A 83 -14.62 3.82 1.50
N LYS A 84 -15.00 3.00 0.51
CA LYS A 84 -14.64 1.58 0.47
C LYS A 84 -13.13 1.39 0.43
N ASP A 85 -12.43 2.18 -0.40
CA ASP A 85 -10.97 2.11 -0.50
C ASP A 85 -10.28 2.62 0.77
N ALA A 86 -10.77 3.73 1.34
CA ALA A 86 -10.21 4.31 2.56
C ALA A 86 -10.37 3.36 3.75
N LEU A 87 -11.54 2.73 3.89
CA LEU A 87 -11.81 1.74 4.93
C LEU A 87 -10.97 0.47 4.72
N LEU A 88 -10.79 0.02 3.47
CA LEU A 88 -9.91 -1.11 3.16
C LEU A 88 -8.44 -0.81 3.53
N ALA A 89 -7.94 0.37 3.12
CA ALA A 89 -6.61 0.85 3.48
C ALA A 89 -6.43 0.96 5.00
N PHE A 90 -7.43 1.47 5.71
CA PHE A 90 -7.41 1.51 7.16
C PHE A 90 -7.39 0.11 7.78
N ASN A 91 -8.19 -0.82 7.29
CA ASN A 91 -8.20 -2.18 7.79
C ASN A 91 -6.85 -2.87 7.60
N ILE A 92 -6.20 -2.69 6.45
CA ILE A 92 -4.86 -3.23 6.19
C ILE A 92 -3.82 -2.56 7.09
N TYR A 93 -3.85 -1.22 7.21
CA TYR A 93 -2.99 -0.47 8.12
C TYR A 93 -3.12 -0.97 9.57
N ALA A 94 -4.35 -1.09 10.06
CA ALA A 94 -4.65 -1.52 11.42
C ALA A 94 -4.17 -2.95 11.68
N SER A 95 -4.48 -3.88 10.77
CA SER A 95 -4.03 -5.27 10.85
C SER A 95 -2.51 -5.40 10.82
N SER A 96 -1.85 -4.71 9.89
CA SER A 96 -0.39 -4.79 9.73
C SER A 96 0.36 -4.23 10.95
N ASN A 97 -0.17 -3.20 11.59
CA ASN A 97 0.42 -2.67 12.82
C ASN A 97 0.11 -3.54 14.05
N LEU A 98 -1.09 -4.09 14.16
CA LEU A 98 -1.46 -4.98 15.27
C LEU A 98 -0.72 -6.33 15.22
N SER A 99 -0.44 -6.85 14.02
CA SER A 99 0.38 -8.05 13.87
C SER A 99 1.80 -7.78 14.37
N LYS A 100 2.35 -6.58 14.14
CA LYS A 100 3.68 -6.16 14.61
C LYS A 100 3.74 -5.82 16.10
N ASP A 101 2.72 -5.16 16.62
CA ASP A 101 2.61 -4.73 18.00
C ASP A 101 1.15 -4.87 18.47
N PRO A 102 0.83 -5.89 19.28
CA PRO A 102 -0.49 -6.07 19.87
C PRO A 102 -1.03 -4.85 20.62
N ASN A 103 -0.15 -3.98 21.12
CA ASN A 103 -0.53 -2.78 21.88
C ASN A 103 -0.56 -1.51 21.03
N PHE A 104 -0.43 -1.61 19.71
CA PHE A 104 -0.27 -0.46 18.81
C PHE A 104 -1.33 0.63 19.03
N PHE A 105 -2.61 0.28 18.93
CA PHE A 105 -3.70 1.26 19.11
C PHE A 105 -3.85 1.72 20.55
N VAL A 106 -3.58 0.86 21.54
CA VAL A 106 -3.57 1.25 22.96
C VAL A 106 -2.55 2.35 23.21
N LYS A 107 -1.35 2.23 22.63
CA LYS A 107 -0.29 3.24 22.71
C LYS A 107 -0.70 4.54 22.00
N LEU A 108 -1.24 4.45 20.78
CA LEU A 108 -1.71 5.62 20.03
C LEU A 108 -2.82 6.39 20.78
N TYR A 109 -3.84 5.69 21.28
CA TYR A 109 -4.93 6.33 22.01
C TYR A 109 -4.47 6.98 23.31
N ALA A 110 -3.56 6.34 24.05
CA ALA A 110 -2.95 6.94 25.23
C ALA A 110 -2.15 8.20 24.89
N GLU A 111 -1.40 8.19 23.79
CA GLU A 111 -0.65 9.35 23.30
C GLU A 111 -1.58 10.50 22.91
N TRP A 112 -2.60 10.23 22.09
CA TRP A 112 -3.56 11.24 21.65
C TRP A 112 -4.34 11.84 22.82
N ASN A 113 -4.71 11.02 23.81
CA ASN A 113 -5.34 11.51 25.04
C ASN A 113 -4.39 12.40 25.85
N LYS A 114 -3.13 12.00 26.03
CA LYS A 114 -2.11 12.82 26.73
C LYS A 114 -1.89 14.17 26.04
N LYS A 115 -1.99 14.21 24.72
CA LYS A 115 -1.87 15.43 23.91
C LYS A 115 -3.18 16.25 23.85
N GLY A 116 -4.28 15.79 24.45
CA GLY A 116 -5.58 16.47 24.41
C GLY A 116 -6.19 16.52 23.00
N TRP A 117 -5.85 15.56 22.13
CA TRP A 117 -6.36 15.51 20.76
C TRP A 117 -7.75 14.89 20.64
N LEU A 118 -8.23 14.23 21.70
CA LEU A 118 -9.53 13.56 21.77
C LEU A 118 -10.41 14.20 22.85
N THR A 119 -11.62 14.57 22.47
CA THR A 119 -12.70 14.99 23.39
C THR A 119 -13.20 13.82 24.25
N LYS A 120 -13.97 14.12 25.30
CA LYS A 120 -14.53 13.09 26.18
C LYS A 120 -15.50 12.17 25.43
N GLU A 121 -16.24 12.72 24.48
CA GLU A 121 -17.20 12.02 23.63
C GLU A 121 -16.47 11.05 22.68
N GLU A 122 -15.39 11.51 22.04
CA GLU A 122 -14.56 10.68 21.17
C GLU A 122 -13.89 9.54 21.95
N GLN A 123 -13.42 9.81 23.18
CA GLN A 123 -12.85 8.78 24.05
C GLN A 123 -13.85 7.67 24.39
N LYS A 124 -15.15 7.99 24.54
CA LYS A 124 -16.20 6.98 24.74
C LYS A 124 -16.37 6.06 23.54
N VAL A 125 -16.26 6.61 22.32
CA VAL A 125 -16.33 5.83 21.06
C VAL A 125 -15.12 4.90 20.94
N ILE A 126 -13.94 5.35 21.37
CA ILE A 126 -12.68 4.58 21.29
C ILE A 126 -12.57 3.53 22.39
N SER A 127 -13.08 3.79 23.60
CA SER A 127 -12.91 2.95 24.81
C SER A 127 -13.13 1.44 24.59
N PRO A 128 -14.18 0.98 23.87
CA PRO A 128 -14.39 -0.45 23.62
C PRO A 128 -13.27 -1.13 22.81
N TYR A 129 -12.48 -0.35 22.07
CA TYR A 129 -11.37 -0.81 21.22
C TYR A 129 -10.00 -0.58 21.86
N ASN A 130 -9.94 -0.02 23.08
CA ASN A 130 -8.69 0.21 23.80
C ASN A 130 -8.22 -1.08 24.52
N ILE A 131 -8.10 -2.15 23.75
CA ILE A 131 -7.75 -3.50 24.21
C ILE A 131 -6.63 -4.02 23.29
N PRO A 132 -5.57 -4.65 23.81
CA PRO A 132 -4.54 -5.25 22.97
C PRO A 132 -5.14 -6.19 21.94
N THR A 133 -4.55 -6.25 20.74
CA THR A 133 -4.98 -7.06 19.58
C THR A 133 -6.31 -6.67 18.93
N VAL A 134 -7.11 -5.78 19.56
CA VAL A 134 -8.42 -5.41 19.02
C VAL A 134 -8.26 -4.37 17.90
N LYS A 135 -8.74 -4.74 16.71
CA LYS A 135 -8.80 -3.83 15.57
C LYS A 135 -9.92 -2.79 15.77
N PRO A 136 -9.66 -1.49 15.52
CA PRO A 136 -10.69 -0.47 15.61
C PRO A 136 -11.82 -0.71 14.59
N GLY A 137 -13.06 -0.47 15.01
CA GLY A 137 -14.22 -0.55 14.14
C GLY A 137 -14.37 0.65 13.21
N GLU A 138 -15.32 0.56 12.29
CA GLU A 138 -15.63 1.57 11.27
C GLU A 138 -15.93 2.96 11.87
N GLN A 139 -16.69 3.01 12.97
CA GLN A 139 -17.00 4.27 13.65
C GLN A 139 -15.73 4.95 14.23
N VAL A 140 -14.78 4.15 14.72
CA VAL A 140 -13.50 4.69 15.22
C VAL A 140 -12.66 5.18 14.05
N PHE A 141 -12.62 4.43 12.94
CA PHE A 141 -11.97 4.87 11.71
C PHE A 141 -12.48 6.24 11.25
N GLU A 142 -13.79 6.41 11.12
CA GLU A 142 -14.38 7.67 10.67
C GLU A 142 -13.99 8.84 11.59
N LEU A 143 -14.01 8.61 12.90
CA LEU A 143 -13.63 9.58 13.92
C LEU A 143 -12.17 9.99 13.79
N ILE A 144 -11.25 9.03 13.80
CA ILE A 144 -9.81 9.33 13.79
C ILE A 144 -9.36 9.87 12.44
N TYR A 145 -9.99 9.43 11.33
CA TYR A 145 -9.73 9.98 10.01
C TYR A 145 -10.17 11.46 9.93
N LYS A 146 -11.36 11.80 10.43
CA LYS A 146 -11.84 13.20 10.44
C LYS A 146 -10.98 14.09 11.34
N ASN A 147 -10.35 13.52 12.37
CA ASN A 147 -9.45 14.22 13.25
C ASN A 147 -8.03 14.31 12.64
N GLY A 148 -7.76 15.40 11.92
CA GLY A 148 -6.47 15.63 11.26
C GLY A 148 -5.25 15.65 12.17
N LYS A 149 -5.40 15.74 13.51
CA LYS A 149 -4.28 15.66 14.45
C LYS A 149 -3.75 14.23 14.63
N THR A 150 -4.53 13.20 14.30
CA THR A 150 -4.13 11.80 14.48
C THR A 150 -3.19 11.29 13.39
N GLU A 151 -3.05 12.03 12.29
CA GLU A 151 -2.30 11.68 11.08
C GLU A 151 -2.77 10.38 10.36
N VAL A 152 -3.85 9.76 10.84
CA VAL A 152 -4.42 8.57 10.20
C VAL A 152 -4.91 8.91 8.79
N ASN A 153 -5.57 10.06 8.61
CA ASN A 153 -6.00 10.52 7.28
C ASN A 153 -4.82 10.66 6.30
N LYS A 154 -3.68 11.21 6.73
CA LYS A 154 -2.47 11.34 5.90
C LYS A 154 -1.99 9.97 5.47
N THR A 155 -1.90 9.03 6.40
CA THR A 155 -1.46 7.65 6.12
C THR A 155 -2.39 6.96 5.12
N ILE A 156 -3.70 7.07 5.31
CA ILE A 156 -4.69 6.48 4.40
C ILE A 156 -4.66 7.16 3.03
N ASN A 157 -4.63 8.49 2.98
CA ASN A 157 -4.58 9.24 1.73
C ASN A 157 -3.33 8.95 0.90
N ASN A 158 -2.17 8.78 1.55
CA ASN A 158 -0.96 8.35 0.86
C ASN A 158 -1.11 6.98 0.21
N SER A 159 -1.72 6.03 0.92
CA SER A 159 -2.05 4.71 0.37
C SER A 159 -2.99 4.80 -0.83
N LEU A 160 -4.06 5.62 -0.73
CA LEU A 160 -5.00 5.84 -1.83
C LEU A 160 -4.35 6.54 -3.03
N LEU A 161 -3.41 7.45 -2.81
CA LEU A 161 -2.67 8.09 -3.89
C LEU A 161 -1.82 7.06 -4.65
N ILE A 162 -1.16 6.14 -3.95
CA ILE A 162 -0.42 5.03 -4.56
C ILE A 162 -1.36 4.10 -5.34
N LEU A 163 -2.51 3.75 -4.76
CA LEU A 163 -3.55 2.97 -5.44
C LEU A 163 -3.96 3.63 -6.76
N LYS A 164 -4.22 4.94 -6.75
CA LYS A 164 -4.58 5.68 -7.96
C LYS A 164 -3.44 5.76 -8.96
N TYR A 165 -2.20 5.90 -8.51
CA TYR A 165 -1.02 5.86 -9.39
C TYR A 165 -0.92 4.52 -10.13
N PHE A 166 -1.12 3.40 -9.45
CA PHE A 166 -1.12 2.07 -10.08
C PHE A 166 -2.28 1.86 -11.05
N SER A 167 -3.39 2.57 -10.84
CA SER A 167 -4.60 2.50 -11.67
C SER A 167 -4.58 3.44 -12.88
N ILE A 168 -3.50 4.19 -13.12
CA ILE A 168 -3.39 5.05 -14.30
C ILE A 168 -3.28 4.16 -15.55
N ASN A 169 -4.27 4.24 -16.43
CA ASN A 169 -4.39 3.44 -17.65
C ASN A 169 -4.55 4.28 -18.92
N ASN A 170 -4.22 5.57 -18.87
CA ASN A 170 -4.28 6.45 -20.03
C ASN A 170 -2.90 6.55 -20.70
N GLU A 171 -2.81 6.23 -22.00
CA GLU A 171 -1.55 6.23 -22.76
C GLU A 171 -0.82 7.59 -22.71
N ASP A 172 -1.53 8.71 -22.90
CA ASP A 172 -0.92 10.05 -22.87
C ASP A 172 -0.37 10.41 -21.49
N MET A 173 -1.03 9.94 -20.42
CA MET A 173 -0.50 10.06 -19.06
C MET A 173 0.73 9.17 -18.89
N LEU A 174 0.65 7.89 -19.24
CA LEU A 174 1.74 6.93 -19.05
C LEU A 174 3.02 7.33 -19.80
N LYS A 175 2.90 7.86 -21.02
CA LYS A 175 4.02 8.45 -21.78
C LYS A 175 4.78 9.54 -21.01
N LYS A 176 4.09 10.31 -20.17
CA LYS A 176 4.71 11.36 -19.34
C LYS A 176 5.35 10.79 -18.07
N LEU A 177 4.86 9.65 -17.60
CA LEU A 177 5.24 9.07 -16.32
C LEU A 177 6.47 8.17 -16.42
N ASP A 178 6.48 7.28 -17.41
CA ASP A 178 7.50 6.26 -17.60
C ASP A 178 8.32 6.55 -18.86
N SER A 179 9.62 6.82 -18.68
CA SER A 179 10.57 7.01 -19.78
C SER A 179 10.71 5.77 -20.66
N ASN A 180 10.41 4.58 -20.13
CA ASN A 180 10.46 3.32 -20.84
C ASN A 180 9.11 2.92 -21.45
N TYR A 181 8.09 3.80 -21.39
CA TYR A 181 6.75 3.50 -21.91
C TYR A 181 6.80 2.95 -23.33
N GLU A 182 7.50 3.62 -24.26
CA GLU A 182 7.57 3.19 -25.66
C GLU A 182 8.18 1.79 -25.85
N SER A 183 9.10 1.39 -24.97
CA SER A 183 9.74 0.07 -24.99
C SER A 183 8.89 -1.03 -24.36
N ASN A 184 7.88 -0.65 -23.57
CA ASN A 184 7.07 -1.53 -22.72
C ASN A 184 5.59 -1.56 -23.10
N LYS A 185 5.10 -0.61 -23.90
CA LYS A 185 3.68 -0.50 -24.29
C LYS A 185 3.13 -1.74 -25.01
N ASN A 186 4.00 -2.48 -25.71
CA ASN A 186 3.65 -3.75 -26.37
C ASN A 186 3.97 -4.98 -25.51
N LYS A 187 4.42 -4.78 -24.27
CA LYS A 187 4.78 -5.86 -23.34
C LYS A 187 3.83 -5.94 -22.16
N TYR A 188 3.24 -4.84 -21.74
CA TYR A 188 2.42 -4.74 -20.53
C TYR A 188 1.01 -4.30 -20.88
N ASP A 189 0.04 -4.81 -20.14
CA ASP A 189 -1.33 -4.33 -20.17
C ASP A 189 -1.42 -2.88 -19.70
N LEU A 190 -2.26 -2.10 -20.38
CA LEU A 190 -2.48 -0.69 -20.11
C LEU A 190 -3.20 -0.49 -18.76
N ASN A 191 -4.13 -1.38 -18.40
CA ASN A 191 -4.96 -1.26 -17.20
C ASN A 191 -4.16 -1.20 -15.90
N TYR A 192 -3.00 -1.87 -15.87
CA TYR A 192 -2.14 -1.97 -14.69
C TYR A 192 -0.67 -1.76 -15.04
N PHE A 193 -0.39 -0.90 -16.03
CA PHE A 193 0.95 -0.71 -16.58
C PHE A 193 1.99 -0.34 -15.49
N ASN A 194 1.65 0.63 -14.66
CA ASN A 194 2.52 1.09 -13.57
C ASN A 194 2.75 0.01 -12.51
N LEU A 195 1.74 -0.82 -12.23
CA LEU A 195 1.87 -1.96 -11.32
C LEU A 195 2.79 -3.01 -11.94
N ILE A 196 2.55 -3.43 -13.19
CA ILE A 196 3.38 -4.42 -13.87
C ILE A 196 4.85 -3.98 -13.91
N SER A 197 5.13 -2.73 -14.32
CA SER A 197 6.49 -2.19 -14.29
C SER A 197 7.10 -2.27 -12.89
N TYR A 198 6.36 -1.83 -11.87
CA TYR A 198 6.82 -1.88 -10.49
C TYR A 198 7.12 -3.31 -10.01
N ILE A 199 6.26 -4.28 -10.33
CA ILE A 199 6.44 -5.69 -9.93
C ILE A 199 7.70 -6.29 -10.54
N LEU A 200 8.01 -5.98 -11.80
CA LEU A 200 9.20 -6.50 -12.49
C LEU A 200 10.50 -5.87 -11.93
N ASP A 201 10.44 -4.59 -11.56
CA ASP A 201 11.58 -3.86 -11.01
C ASP A 201 11.84 -4.23 -9.54
N SER A 202 10.80 -4.15 -8.72
CA SER A 202 10.86 -4.35 -7.25
C SER A 202 10.81 -5.81 -6.83
N LYS A 203 10.38 -6.71 -7.72
CA LYS A 203 10.34 -8.17 -7.50
C LYS A 203 9.69 -8.57 -6.17
N PRO A 204 8.44 -8.16 -5.90
CA PRO A 204 7.81 -8.38 -4.60
C PRO A 204 7.30 -9.82 -4.45
N TYR A 205 7.42 -10.35 -3.24
CA TYR A 205 6.82 -11.63 -2.86
C TYR A 205 6.26 -11.54 -1.44
N GLN A 206 5.20 -12.28 -1.18
CA GLN A 206 4.61 -12.41 0.15
C GLN A 206 5.19 -13.66 0.83
N VAL A 207 5.46 -13.60 2.14
CA VAL A 207 6.16 -14.71 2.82
C VAL A 207 5.71 -14.94 4.27
N TRP A 208 5.69 -16.22 4.64
CA TRP A 208 5.64 -16.73 6.00
C TRP A 208 6.92 -17.47 6.28
N GLU A 209 7.60 -17.16 7.39
CA GLU A 209 8.92 -17.73 7.70
C GLU A 209 8.98 -18.27 9.12
N TYR A 210 9.44 -19.51 9.24
CA TYR A 210 9.97 -20.09 10.47
C TYR A 210 11.50 -20.17 10.37
N GLU A 211 12.19 -19.75 11.44
CA GLU A 211 13.63 -19.93 11.58
C GLU A 211 13.98 -20.40 13.01
N GLU A 212 14.88 -21.37 13.13
CA GLU A 212 15.51 -21.78 14.39
C GLU A 212 17.02 -21.56 14.32
N THR A 213 17.55 -20.92 15.37
CA THR A 213 18.98 -20.63 15.52
C THR A 213 19.61 -21.35 16.70
N ASN A 214 18.80 -21.95 17.60
CA ASN A 214 19.30 -22.73 18.73
C ASN A 214 19.97 -24.03 18.24
N LYS A 215 21.26 -24.18 18.54
CA LYS A 215 22.10 -25.31 18.10
C LYS A 215 21.57 -26.68 18.55
N THR A 216 21.02 -26.77 19.76
CA THR A 216 20.46 -28.03 20.30
C THR A 216 19.23 -28.43 19.51
N ASN A 217 18.31 -27.49 19.27
CA ASN A 217 17.11 -27.74 18.46
C ASN A 217 17.49 -28.12 17.03
N ILE A 218 18.46 -27.43 16.43
CA ILE A 218 18.98 -27.73 15.09
C ILE A 218 19.53 -29.17 15.02
N TYR A 219 20.32 -29.60 16.00
CA TYR A 219 20.89 -30.94 16.02
C TYR A 219 19.81 -32.03 16.05
N VAL A 220 18.80 -31.87 16.90
CA VAL A 220 17.72 -32.85 17.07
C VAL A 220 16.78 -32.91 15.86
N ALA A 221 16.49 -31.76 15.24
CA ALA A 221 15.53 -31.67 14.16
C ALA A 221 16.15 -31.58 12.75
N ARG A 222 17.45 -31.84 12.61
CA ARG A 222 18.17 -31.74 11.32
C ARG A 222 17.57 -32.61 10.21
N GLN A 223 17.07 -33.80 10.57
CA GLN A 223 16.48 -34.76 9.62
C GLN A 223 14.96 -34.59 9.46
N LYS A 224 14.35 -33.59 10.11
CA LYS A 224 12.91 -33.35 9.95
C LYS A 224 12.62 -32.83 8.53
N ILE A 225 11.46 -33.20 8.04
CA ILE A 225 10.91 -32.79 6.76
C ILE A 225 9.56 -32.12 6.96
N ILE A 226 9.12 -31.37 5.96
CA ILE A 226 7.76 -30.85 5.83
C ILE A 226 7.11 -31.56 4.65
N ALA A 227 5.98 -32.19 4.90
CA ALA A 227 5.15 -32.88 3.91
C ALA A 227 3.76 -32.23 3.76
N SER A 228 3.34 -31.40 4.72
CA SER A 228 2.05 -30.72 4.72
C SER A 228 2.08 -29.33 5.36
N THR A 229 1.01 -28.56 5.15
CA THR A 229 0.74 -27.31 5.87
C THR A 229 0.61 -27.52 7.38
N LYS A 230 0.13 -28.69 7.80
CA LYS A 230 0.02 -29.07 9.22
C LYS A 230 1.38 -29.18 9.88
N ASP A 231 2.38 -29.78 9.20
CA ASP A 231 3.73 -29.88 9.74
C ASP A 231 4.33 -28.49 9.98
N PHE A 232 4.05 -27.53 9.09
CA PHE A 232 4.48 -26.14 9.27
C PHE A 232 3.78 -25.45 10.45
N LEU A 233 2.49 -25.68 10.64
CA LEU A 233 1.74 -25.18 11.80
C LEU A 233 2.28 -25.75 13.13
N GLU A 234 2.63 -27.05 13.15
CA GLU A 234 3.25 -27.69 14.31
C GLU A 234 4.65 -27.12 14.62
N LEU A 235 5.42 -26.66 13.63
CA LEU A 235 6.69 -25.97 13.90
C LEU A 235 6.49 -24.63 14.62
N LEU A 236 5.35 -23.98 14.39
CA LEU A 236 5.03 -22.67 14.92
C LEU A 236 4.34 -22.73 16.29
N SER A 237 3.72 -23.88 16.65
CA SER A 237 2.96 -24.02 17.91
C SER A 237 3.78 -23.74 19.17
N ASP A 238 5.09 -24.00 19.10
CA ASP A 238 6.01 -23.88 20.23
C ASP A 238 6.70 -22.51 20.30
N LYS A 239 6.41 -21.58 19.38
CA LYS A 239 7.03 -20.25 19.29
C LYS A 239 6.01 -19.11 19.41
N TYR A 240 6.46 -17.98 19.97
CA TYR A 240 5.70 -16.72 20.04
C TYR A 240 5.30 -16.14 18.66
N ASP A 241 5.78 -16.71 17.55
CA ASP A 241 5.45 -16.30 16.17
C ASP A 241 3.98 -16.60 15.77
N LEU A 242 3.19 -17.28 16.60
CA LEU A 242 1.77 -17.52 16.36
C LEU A 242 0.91 -16.24 16.29
N ASN A 243 1.37 -15.14 16.88
CA ASN A 243 0.62 -13.87 16.88
C ASN A 243 0.76 -13.10 15.56
N TYR A 244 1.76 -13.43 14.74
CA TYR A 244 2.02 -12.75 13.46
C TYR A 244 1.35 -13.54 12.33
N LYS A 245 0.04 -13.33 12.17
CA LYS A 245 -0.76 -13.95 11.10
C LYS A 245 -1.15 -12.93 10.04
N ALA A 246 -1.27 -13.39 8.81
CA ALA A 246 -1.89 -12.60 7.75
C ALA A 246 -3.38 -12.45 8.05
N THR A 247 -3.93 -11.26 7.82
CA THR A 247 -5.38 -11.06 7.89
C THR A 247 -6.06 -11.34 6.55
N GLU A 248 -7.40 -11.45 6.54
CA GLU A 248 -8.17 -11.68 5.30
C GLU A 248 -7.91 -10.65 4.20
N ASN A 249 -7.62 -9.39 4.58
CA ASN A 249 -7.29 -8.34 3.61
C ASN A 249 -5.83 -8.38 3.14
N GLU A 250 -4.96 -9.07 3.88
CA GLU A 250 -3.56 -9.30 3.50
C GLU A 250 -3.40 -10.64 2.75
N LYS A 251 -4.36 -11.57 2.84
CA LYS A 251 -4.38 -12.82 2.08
C LYS A 251 -4.69 -12.53 0.61
N LEU A 252 -3.63 -12.53 -0.21
CA LEU A 252 -3.72 -12.27 -1.64
C LEU A 252 -4.21 -13.47 -2.47
N LEU A 253 -4.23 -14.68 -1.87
CA LEU A 253 -4.67 -15.92 -2.50
C LEU A 253 -5.91 -16.47 -1.80
N PRO A 254 -7.14 -16.10 -2.22
CA PRO A 254 -8.36 -16.52 -1.54
C PRO A 254 -8.55 -18.04 -1.47
N ALA A 255 -8.09 -18.77 -2.50
CA ALA A 255 -8.19 -20.23 -2.57
C ALA A 255 -7.26 -20.96 -1.59
N ARG A 256 -6.40 -20.25 -0.86
CA ARG A 256 -5.45 -20.82 0.12
C ARG A 256 -5.87 -20.41 1.53
N GLU A 257 -7.00 -20.94 2.00
CA GLU A 257 -7.59 -20.57 3.29
C GLU A 257 -6.65 -20.77 4.48
N PHE A 258 -5.78 -21.79 4.43
CA PHE A 258 -4.81 -22.07 5.50
C PHE A 258 -3.79 -20.94 5.74
N LEU A 259 -3.60 -20.00 4.81
CA LEU A 259 -2.60 -18.93 4.94
C LEU A 259 -2.89 -17.95 6.08
N THR A 260 -4.17 -17.80 6.46
CA THR A 260 -4.56 -16.97 7.60
C THR A 260 -4.36 -17.67 8.94
N ASP A 261 -4.20 -19.00 8.94
CA ASP A 261 -3.88 -19.76 10.15
C ASP A 261 -2.38 -19.78 10.45
N PHE A 262 -1.56 -19.63 9.41
CA PHE A 262 -0.10 -19.61 9.50
C PHE A 262 0.38 -18.42 10.34
N GLY A 263 1.13 -18.72 11.40
CA GLY A 263 2.00 -17.75 12.08
C GLY A 263 3.25 -17.42 11.25
N GLY A 264 4.08 -16.52 11.78
CA GLY A 264 5.34 -16.12 11.15
C GLY A 264 5.17 -15.32 9.85
N TYR A 265 4.00 -14.72 9.61
CA TYR A 265 3.77 -13.83 8.48
C TYR A 265 4.71 -12.63 8.52
N LYS A 266 5.45 -12.37 7.42
CA LYS A 266 6.40 -11.24 7.32
C LYS A 266 5.92 -10.12 6.41
N GLY A 267 4.74 -10.23 5.80
CA GLY A 267 4.25 -9.23 4.85
C GLY A 267 4.71 -9.49 3.42
N ILE A 268 4.63 -8.44 2.59
CA ILE A 268 5.29 -8.39 1.28
C ILE A 268 6.70 -7.86 1.45
N VAL A 269 7.67 -8.58 0.90
CA VAL A 269 9.07 -8.16 0.82
C VAL A 269 9.36 -7.75 -0.62
N VAL A 270 10.07 -6.63 -0.78
CA VAL A 270 10.52 -6.08 -2.07
C VAL A 270 12.05 -6.12 -2.15
N ASN A 271 12.58 -6.20 -3.36
CA ASN A 271 14.01 -6.14 -3.70
C ASN A 271 14.88 -7.26 -3.08
N ASP A 272 14.27 -8.34 -2.57
CA ASP A 272 14.98 -9.49 -1.97
C ASP A 272 14.57 -10.83 -2.59
N ALA A 273 13.98 -10.82 -3.79
CA ALA A 273 13.52 -12.02 -4.49
C ALA A 273 14.63 -13.06 -4.74
N SER A 274 15.90 -12.63 -4.78
CA SER A 274 17.07 -13.52 -4.90
C SER A 274 17.21 -14.50 -3.74
N LYS A 275 16.68 -14.16 -2.55
CA LYS A 275 16.62 -15.07 -1.39
C LYS A 275 15.92 -16.40 -1.71
N TYR A 276 14.95 -16.35 -2.62
CA TYR A 276 14.12 -17.47 -3.05
C TYR A 276 14.28 -17.78 -4.54
N ASN A 277 15.33 -17.28 -5.19
CA ASN A 277 15.62 -17.48 -6.61
C ASN A 277 14.39 -17.26 -7.52
N LEU A 278 13.55 -16.27 -7.18
CA LEU A 278 12.30 -15.99 -7.88
C LEU A 278 12.58 -15.20 -9.17
N ASP A 279 12.09 -15.71 -10.29
CA ASP A 279 12.35 -15.12 -11.61
C ASP A 279 11.22 -14.18 -12.03
N TYR A 280 11.58 -12.91 -12.23
CA TYR A 280 10.70 -11.82 -12.69
C TYR A 280 11.04 -11.36 -14.11
N SER A 281 11.90 -12.09 -14.83
CA SER A 281 12.27 -11.72 -16.18
C SER A 281 11.08 -11.84 -17.13
N TYR A 282 10.89 -10.83 -17.98
CA TYR A 282 9.83 -10.81 -18.98
C TYR A 282 9.81 -12.10 -19.83
N SER A 283 10.99 -12.58 -20.25
CA SER A 283 11.14 -13.80 -21.07
C SER A 283 10.55 -15.06 -20.44
N LYS A 284 10.54 -15.15 -19.10
CA LYS A 284 9.93 -16.27 -18.38
C LYS A 284 8.45 -16.03 -18.12
N LEU A 285 8.09 -14.83 -17.67
CA LEU A 285 6.73 -14.50 -17.28
C LEU A 285 5.76 -14.51 -18.47
N ILE A 286 6.21 -14.17 -19.68
CA ILE A 286 5.37 -14.18 -20.88
C ILE A 286 4.90 -15.59 -21.29
N ASN A 287 5.49 -16.62 -20.67
CA ASN A 287 5.12 -18.02 -20.86
C ASN A 287 4.35 -18.59 -19.66
N LYS A 288 4.11 -17.81 -18.59
CA LYS A 288 3.34 -18.23 -17.41
C LYS A 288 1.85 -17.93 -17.62
N ASN A 289 1.02 -18.96 -17.53
CA ASN A 289 -0.44 -18.84 -17.46
C ASN A 289 -0.92 -18.87 -15.99
N ALA A 290 -2.23 -18.83 -15.78
CA ALA A 290 -2.85 -18.85 -14.45
C ALA A 290 -2.49 -20.08 -13.60
N ASN A 291 -2.07 -21.20 -14.21
CA ASN A 291 -1.70 -22.44 -13.53
C ASN A 291 -0.20 -22.52 -13.20
N ALA A 292 0.57 -21.47 -13.48
CA ALA A 292 2.00 -21.46 -13.15
C ALA A 292 2.19 -21.56 -11.63
N VAL A 293 3.15 -22.38 -11.21
CA VAL A 293 3.53 -22.49 -9.80
C VAL A 293 4.17 -21.17 -9.36
N ILE A 294 3.43 -20.40 -8.59
CA ILE A 294 3.88 -19.12 -8.01
C ILE A 294 3.73 -19.08 -6.50
N ASP A 295 3.13 -20.09 -5.88
CA ASP A 295 3.03 -20.21 -4.43
C ASP A 295 3.37 -21.63 -3.93
N GLY A 296 3.84 -21.70 -2.69
CA GLY A 296 4.15 -22.95 -2.01
C GLY A 296 5.32 -22.83 -1.04
N PHE A 297 5.78 -23.96 -0.51
CA PHE A 297 6.94 -23.99 0.35
C PHE A 297 8.23 -23.97 -0.46
N TYR A 298 9.17 -23.09 -0.11
CA TYR A 298 10.48 -23.07 -0.73
C TYR A 298 11.36 -24.20 -0.19
N SER A 299 11.81 -25.09 -1.07
CA SER A 299 12.68 -26.21 -0.67
C SER A 299 14.08 -25.73 -0.29
N ASN A 300 14.60 -26.28 0.82
CA ASN A 300 16.00 -26.14 1.20
C ASN A 300 16.92 -27.22 0.59
N ASP A 301 16.39 -28.09 -0.27
CA ASP A 301 17.20 -29.04 -1.05
C ASP A 301 18.13 -28.29 -2.02
N SER A 302 19.09 -29.02 -2.60
CA SER A 302 19.99 -28.52 -3.63
C SER A 302 19.28 -27.91 -4.84
N ASN A 303 18.08 -28.39 -5.19
CA ASN A 303 17.28 -27.94 -6.32
C ASN A 303 16.37 -26.73 -6.04
N LYS A 304 16.49 -26.08 -4.88
CA LYS A 304 15.96 -24.75 -4.51
C LYS A 304 14.81 -24.23 -5.40
N LYS A 305 13.60 -24.68 -5.12
CA LYS A 305 12.39 -24.33 -5.87
C LYS A 305 11.18 -24.20 -4.96
N ILE A 306 10.16 -23.54 -5.46
CA ILE A 306 8.82 -23.58 -4.85
C ILE A 306 8.24 -24.99 -5.04
N VAL A 307 7.77 -25.57 -3.95
CA VAL A 307 7.03 -26.83 -3.90
C VAL A 307 5.56 -26.49 -3.64
N PRO A 308 4.68 -26.69 -4.63
CA PRO A 308 3.27 -26.34 -4.50
C PRO A 308 2.58 -27.20 -3.46
N VAL A 309 1.52 -26.62 -2.88
CA VAL A 309 0.63 -27.25 -1.91
C VAL A 309 -0.71 -27.52 -2.58
N ASN A 310 -1.18 -28.75 -2.44
CA ASN A 310 -2.47 -29.20 -2.96
C ASN A 310 -3.62 -28.68 -2.08
N GLU A 311 -4.85 -28.82 -2.57
CA GLU A 311 -6.05 -28.37 -1.84
C GLU A 311 -6.23 -29.07 -0.48
N ASP A 312 -5.76 -30.31 -0.33
CA ASP A 312 -5.78 -31.05 0.94
C ASP A 312 -4.65 -30.66 1.92
N GLY A 313 -3.87 -29.63 1.59
CA GLY A 313 -2.76 -29.13 2.40
C GLY A 313 -1.49 -29.97 2.32
N LYS A 314 -1.41 -30.99 1.46
CA LYS A 314 -0.17 -31.75 1.24
C LYS A 314 0.73 -31.07 0.22
N LEU A 315 2.04 -31.13 0.45
CA LEU A 315 3.02 -30.70 -0.54
C LEU A 315 3.14 -31.75 -1.65
N SER A 316 3.36 -31.28 -2.88
CA SER A 316 3.64 -32.16 -4.02
C SER A 316 4.90 -33.02 -3.84
N THR A 317 5.86 -32.54 -3.07
CA THR A 317 7.05 -33.28 -2.62
C THR A 317 7.44 -32.84 -1.21
N THR A 318 8.02 -33.72 -0.40
CA THR A 318 8.53 -33.32 0.91
C THR A 318 9.74 -32.39 0.78
N ILE A 319 9.93 -31.48 1.72
CA ILE A 319 11.12 -30.61 1.78
C ILE A 319 11.89 -30.80 3.09
N PRO A 320 13.24 -30.73 3.08
CA PRO A 320 14.01 -30.76 4.32
C PRO A 320 13.83 -29.45 5.08
N LEU A 321 13.72 -29.57 6.40
CA LEU A 321 13.67 -28.41 7.27
C LEU A 321 15.06 -27.77 7.46
N TYR A 322 16.13 -28.56 7.40
CA TYR A 322 17.49 -28.06 7.52
C TYR A 322 17.96 -27.40 6.23
N ASN A 323 18.49 -26.18 6.34
CA ASN A 323 19.10 -25.45 5.25
C ASN A 323 20.63 -25.51 5.38
N ASP A 324 21.26 -26.19 4.43
CA ASP A 324 22.71 -26.42 4.44
C ASP A 324 23.52 -25.13 4.25
N ASP A 325 23.00 -24.12 3.56
CA ASP A 325 23.73 -22.87 3.32
C ASP A 325 23.76 -22.00 4.58
N SER A 326 22.61 -21.86 5.24
CA SER A 326 22.48 -21.02 6.44
C SER A 326 22.84 -21.76 7.74
N LYS A 327 22.95 -23.09 7.70
CA LYS A 327 23.14 -23.98 8.85
C LYS A 327 22.04 -23.84 9.92
N LYS A 328 20.82 -23.52 9.49
CA LYS A 328 19.63 -23.32 10.35
C LYS A 328 18.49 -24.26 9.96
N LEU A 329 17.52 -24.44 10.86
CA LEU A 329 16.21 -24.96 10.45
C LEU A 329 15.39 -23.80 9.90
N LYS A 330 14.90 -23.93 8.67
CA LYS A 330 14.15 -22.88 8.00
C LYS A 330 12.99 -23.49 7.23
N ALA A 331 11.82 -22.90 7.34
CA ALA A 331 10.70 -23.21 6.47
C ALA A 331 10.07 -21.90 6.01
N SER A 332 9.77 -21.80 4.72
CA SER A 332 9.18 -20.59 4.17
C SER A 332 8.09 -20.92 3.17
N TYR A 333 6.89 -20.43 3.41
CA TYR A 333 5.84 -20.38 2.41
C TYR A 333 5.96 -19.06 1.67
N VAL A 334 6.09 -19.12 0.35
CA VAL A 334 6.32 -17.95 -0.50
C VAL A 334 5.19 -17.85 -1.52
N VAL A 335 4.71 -16.64 -1.75
CA VAL A 335 3.83 -16.30 -2.87
C VAL A 335 4.54 -15.26 -3.74
N GLN A 336 4.96 -15.68 -4.93
CA GLN A 336 5.52 -14.80 -5.93
C GLN A 336 4.41 -13.93 -6.53
N ILE A 337 4.52 -12.61 -6.39
CA ILE A 337 3.54 -11.67 -6.93
C ILE A 337 3.97 -11.30 -8.34
N VAL A 338 3.32 -11.87 -9.36
CA VAL A 338 3.66 -11.65 -10.77
C VAL A 338 2.40 -11.53 -11.64
N PRO A 339 2.45 -10.75 -12.73
CA PRO A 339 1.44 -10.82 -13.77
C PRO A 339 1.55 -12.15 -14.54
N THR A 340 0.52 -12.48 -15.30
CA THR A 340 0.44 -13.64 -16.19
C THR A 340 0.35 -13.21 -17.65
N VAL A 341 0.51 -14.15 -18.57
CA VAL A 341 0.31 -13.88 -20.00
C VAL A 341 -1.16 -13.59 -20.32
N LYS A 342 -1.40 -12.56 -21.13
CA LYS A 342 -2.66 -12.27 -21.81
C LYS A 342 -2.41 -12.20 -23.30
N GLU A 343 -3.25 -12.88 -24.07
CA GLU A 343 -3.23 -12.83 -25.52
C GLU A 343 -4.19 -11.74 -26.01
N ILE A 344 -3.69 -10.83 -26.83
CA ILE A 344 -4.47 -9.75 -27.44
C ILE A 344 -4.46 -9.91 -28.95
N SER A 345 -5.59 -9.61 -29.60
CA SER A 345 -5.67 -9.56 -31.06
C SER A 345 -5.38 -8.13 -31.53
N LYS A 346 -4.41 -7.96 -32.42
CA LYS A 346 -4.17 -6.71 -33.13
C LYS A 346 -4.41 -6.91 -34.62
N GLU A 347 -5.14 -5.98 -35.23
CA GLU A 347 -5.25 -5.92 -36.67
C GLU A 347 -4.03 -5.19 -37.26
N GLU A 348 -3.22 -5.92 -38.03
CA GLU A 348 -2.15 -5.34 -38.85
C GLU A 348 -2.43 -5.70 -40.32
N ASN A 349 -2.55 -4.68 -41.18
CA ASN A 349 -2.72 -4.83 -42.63
C ASN A 349 -3.88 -5.76 -43.06
N GLY A 350 -5.01 -5.72 -42.34
CA GLY A 350 -6.18 -6.56 -42.65
C GLY A 350 -6.07 -8.02 -42.19
N SER A 351 -5.04 -8.36 -41.42
CA SER A 351 -4.89 -9.67 -40.76
C SER A 351 -4.85 -9.52 -39.24
N SER A 352 -5.57 -10.38 -38.52
CA SER A 352 -5.53 -10.44 -37.06
C SER A 352 -4.31 -11.23 -36.61
N LYS A 353 -3.44 -10.59 -35.83
CA LYS A 353 -2.25 -11.19 -35.22
C LYS A 353 -2.44 -11.25 -33.71
N THR A 354 -2.19 -12.41 -33.14
CA THR A 354 -2.17 -12.61 -31.69
C THR A 354 -0.83 -12.17 -31.12
N GLU A 355 -0.84 -11.21 -30.20
CA GLU A 355 0.33 -10.79 -29.42
C GLU A 355 0.16 -11.19 -27.95
N LYS A 356 1.28 -11.49 -27.30
CA LYS A 356 1.34 -11.81 -25.88
C LYS A 356 1.84 -10.63 -25.10
N ILE A 357 1.12 -10.26 -24.05
CA ILE A 357 1.51 -9.23 -23.08
C ILE A 357 1.41 -9.77 -21.66
N LEU A 358 2.07 -9.11 -20.71
CA LEU A 358 1.86 -9.36 -19.29
C LEU A 358 0.63 -8.58 -18.82
N SER A 359 -0.26 -9.25 -18.09
CA SER A 359 -1.44 -8.66 -17.48
C SER A 359 -1.73 -9.29 -16.12
N PHE A 360 -2.42 -8.55 -15.27
CA PHE A 360 -3.04 -9.10 -14.08
C PHE A 360 -4.48 -9.60 -14.33
N GLU A 361 -5.05 -9.31 -15.50
CA GLU A 361 -6.30 -9.94 -15.93
C GLU A 361 -6.08 -11.45 -16.09
N ASN A 362 -7.02 -12.25 -15.58
CA ASN A 362 -6.92 -13.72 -15.47
C ASN A 362 -5.75 -14.25 -14.63
N SER A 363 -5.07 -13.38 -13.87
CA SER A 363 -4.09 -13.84 -12.88
C SER A 363 -4.80 -14.29 -11.61
N ILE A 364 -4.13 -15.09 -10.78
CA ILE A 364 -4.67 -15.49 -9.47
C ILE A 364 -4.89 -14.31 -8.50
N PHE A 365 -4.37 -13.12 -8.84
CA PHE A 365 -4.51 -11.89 -8.07
C PHE A 365 -5.63 -10.98 -8.57
N GLU A 366 -6.28 -11.30 -9.69
CA GLU A 366 -7.25 -10.40 -10.37
C GLU A 366 -8.32 -9.85 -9.42
N ASN A 367 -8.91 -10.72 -8.60
CA ASN A 367 -9.95 -10.36 -7.64
C ASN A 367 -9.41 -9.68 -6.35
N LYS A 368 -8.10 -9.50 -6.24
CA LYS A 368 -7.39 -8.96 -5.08
C LYS A 368 -6.43 -7.82 -5.44
N LEU A 369 -6.58 -7.23 -6.62
CA LEU A 369 -5.66 -6.18 -7.08
C LEU A 369 -5.71 -4.91 -6.24
N THR A 370 -6.90 -4.53 -5.74
CA THR A 370 -7.01 -3.35 -4.86
C THR A 370 -6.28 -3.60 -3.54
N GLU A 371 -6.51 -4.77 -2.92
CA GLU A 371 -5.79 -5.21 -1.72
C GLU A 371 -4.29 -5.27 -1.96
N LEU A 372 -3.83 -5.88 -3.06
CA LEU A 372 -2.42 -5.96 -3.42
C LEU A 372 -1.77 -4.57 -3.49
N MET A 373 -2.37 -3.64 -4.23
CA MET A 373 -1.84 -2.27 -4.36
C MET A 373 -1.76 -1.55 -3.03
N ILE A 374 -2.76 -1.73 -2.17
CA ILE A 374 -2.79 -1.14 -0.83
C ILE A 374 -1.75 -1.80 0.09
N VAL A 375 -1.61 -3.12 0.11
CA VAL A 375 -0.58 -3.81 0.91
C VAL A 375 0.82 -3.39 0.46
N LEU A 376 1.04 -3.25 -0.85
CA LEU A 376 2.30 -2.73 -1.41
C LEU A 376 2.61 -1.32 -0.90
N SER A 377 1.61 -0.45 -0.81
CA SER A 377 1.78 0.92 -0.30
C SER A 377 2.31 0.99 1.14
N PHE A 378 2.02 -0.02 1.96
CA PHE A 378 2.54 -0.13 3.33
C PHE A 378 3.84 -0.94 3.43
N SER A 379 4.20 -1.65 2.36
CA SER A 379 5.40 -2.52 2.31
C SER A 379 6.61 -1.80 1.69
N ASP A 380 6.36 -0.83 0.79
CA ASP A 380 7.42 -0.02 0.16
C ASP A 380 7.12 1.47 0.30
N SER A 381 7.83 2.13 1.21
CA SER A 381 7.71 3.57 1.46
C SER A 381 8.21 4.44 0.30
N SER A 382 8.93 3.89 -0.68
CA SER A 382 9.36 4.67 -1.86
C SER A 382 8.20 4.95 -2.83
N LEU A 383 7.13 4.16 -2.77
CA LEU A 383 5.98 4.29 -3.66
C LEU A 383 5.25 5.62 -3.53
N ILE A 384 5.18 6.20 -2.32
CA ILE A 384 4.51 7.49 -2.14
C ILE A 384 5.22 8.59 -2.92
N ASN A 385 6.56 8.61 -2.90
CA ASN A 385 7.35 9.57 -3.65
C ASN A 385 7.16 9.38 -5.16
N LYS A 386 7.08 8.13 -5.62
CA LYS A 386 6.80 7.80 -7.04
C LYS A 386 5.40 8.27 -7.46
N ALA A 387 4.38 8.04 -6.63
CA ALA A 387 3.02 8.49 -6.88
C ALA A 387 2.93 10.02 -6.91
N ILE A 388 3.50 10.70 -5.91
CA ILE A 388 3.57 12.17 -5.84
C ILE A 388 4.24 12.74 -7.10
N SER A 389 5.44 12.25 -7.45
CA SER A 389 6.17 12.70 -8.64
C SER A 389 5.37 12.47 -9.93
N SER A 390 4.64 11.36 -10.00
CA SER A 390 3.83 11.02 -11.17
C SER A 390 2.65 11.96 -11.35
N PHE A 391 1.86 12.19 -10.31
CA PHE A 391 0.72 13.13 -10.37
C PHE A 391 1.18 14.56 -10.70
N LYS A 392 2.35 14.97 -10.21
CA LYS A 392 2.97 16.24 -10.60
C LYS A 392 3.30 16.31 -12.10
N LYS A 393 3.93 15.27 -12.65
CA LYS A 393 4.27 15.18 -14.09
C LYS A 393 3.05 15.25 -15.00
N ILE A 394 1.89 14.74 -14.57
CA ILE A 394 0.66 14.81 -15.36
C ILE A 394 -0.13 16.12 -15.13
N GLY A 395 0.31 16.98 -14.22
CA GLY A 395 -0.13 18.37 -14.13
C GLY A 395 -0.80 18.79 -12.81
N TYR A 396 -0.85 17.93 -11.79
CA TYR A 396 -1.39 18.31 -10.49
C TYR A 396 -0.41 19.20 -9.72
N LYS A 397 -0.78 20.47 -9.51
CA LYS A 397 0.04 21.49 -8.82
C LYS A 397 -0.83 22.37 -7.93
N LEU A 398 -0.21 22.95 -6.89
CA LEU A 398 -0.81 24.04 -6.12
C LEU A 398 -0.43 25.38 -6.75
N GLU A 399 -1.38 26.30 -6.88
CA GLU A 399 -1.09 27.69 -7.23
C GLU A 399 -1.22 28.55 -5.96
N PRO A 400 -0.10 28.98 -5.33
CA PRO A 400 -0.16 29.85 -4.16
C PRO A 400 -0.61 31.26 -4.55
N ILE A 401 -1.52 31.81 -3.77
CA ILE A 401 -2.09 33.14 -4.02
C ILE A 401 -1.23 34.24 -3.34
N TYR A 402 -0.50 33.89 -2.28
CA TYR A 402 0.30 34.83 -1.50
C TYR A 402 1.79 34.69 -1.82
N GLU A 403 2.47 35.83 -2.02
CA GLU A 403 3.89 35.88 -2.38
C GLU A 403 4.80 35.20 -1.35
N ILE A 404 4.51 35.35 -0.05
CA ILE A 404 5.26 34.66 1.01
C ILE A 404 5.15 33.14 0.93
N LEU A 405 4.01 32.60 0.47
CA LEU A 405 3.87 31.16 0.25
C LEU A 405 4.64 30.73 -0.99
N VAL A 406 4.66 31.55 -2.06
CA VAL A 406 5.51 31.30 -3.24
C VAL A 406 6.98 31.24 -2.82
N GLU A 407 7.41 32.13 -1.92
CA GLU A 407 8.78 32.18 -1.42
C GLU A 407 9.11 31.00 -0.48
N THR A 408 8.28 30.71 0.53
CA THR A 408 8.50 29.60 1.48
C THR A 408 8.51 28.25 0.77
N LEU A 409 7.60 28.08 -0.17
CA LEU A 409 7.45 26.83 -0.92
C LEU A 409 8.29 26.86 -2.21
N LYS A 410 9.18 27.84 -2.40
CA LYS A 410 10.10 27.87 -3.54
C LYS A 410 11.02 26.65 -3.47
N GLY A 411 11.09 25.88 -4.57
CA GLY A 411 11.79 24.60 -4.60
C GLY A 411 11.04 23.44 -3.93
N SER A 412 9.84 23.68 -3.42
CA SER A 412 8.87 22.63 -3.11
C SER A 412 8.35 22.04 -4.40
N ASP A 413 8.38 20.73 -4.53
CA ASP A 413 7.92 20.03 -5.73
C ASP A 413 6.39 20.18 -5.97
N PHE A 414 5.65 20.84 -5.08
CA PHE A 414 4.17 20.91 -5.07
C PHE A 414 3.58 22.16 -5.73
N ILE A 415 4.41 23.13 -6.18
CA ILE A 415 4.00 24.37 -6.85
C ILE A 415 4.25 24.34 -8.36
#